data_AF-A0A371Q6L4-F1
#
_entry.id   AF-A0A371Q6L4-F1
#
_cell.length_a   1.000
_cell.length_b   1.000
_cell.length_c   1.000
_cell.angle_alpha   90.00
_cell.angle_beta   90.00
_cell.angle_gamma   90.00
#
_symmetry.space_group_name_H-M   'P 1'
#
loop_
_entity.id
_entity.type
_entity.pdbx_description
1 polymer ?
#
loop_
_entity_poly.entity_id
_entity_poly.type
_entity_poly.pdbx_seq_one_letter_code
_entity_poly.pdbx_strand_id
1 'polypeptide(L)'
;MIPQPPRRGIVIGLVIALAVAGALALAAARLRDRDATSEVERGTRTVPRTEIARMISGQLTLPFRNGPDAVRCFGDLRAVPYAEVRCTAHFPIGPDRHLTVEVTRVQHNKVTYRRHS
;
A
#
# COMPACT_ATOMS: atom_id res chain seq x y z
N MET A 1 8.44 -49.12 -28.81
CA MET A 1 7.40 -48.73 -27.84
C MET A 1 8.02 -47.74 -26.87
N ILE A 2 7.63 -46.46 -26.93
CA ILE A 2 8.14 -45.40 -26.05
C ILE A 2 7.18 -45.31 -24.85
N PRO A 3 7.64 -45.48 -23.60
CA PRO A 3 6.75 -45.42 -22.44
C PRO A 3 6.22 -43.99 -22.28
N GLN A 4 4.90 -43.82 -22.40
CA GLN A 4 4.26 -42.54 -22.07
C GLN A 4 4.33 -42.33 -20.55
N PRO A 5 4.89 -41.21 -20.06
CA PRO A 5 4.88 -40.92 -18.64
C PRO A 5 3.43 -40.70 -18.16
N PRO A 6 3.11 -41.06 -16.90
CA PRO A 6 1.75 -41.01 -16.39
C PRO A 6 1.23 -39.57 -16.40
N ARG A 7 0.26 -39.30 -17.28
CA ARG A 7 -0.40 -37.99 -17.49
C ARG A 7 -0.84 -37.31 -16.19
N ARG A 8 -1.12 -38.08 -15.12
CA ARG A 8 -1.49 -37.58 -13.79
C ARG A 8 -0.37 -36.77 -13.11
N GLY A 9 0.90 -37.17 -13.25
CA GLY A 9 2.02 -36.45 -12.63
C GLY A 9 2.24 -35.06 -13.23
N ILE A 10 2.00 -34.92 -14.54
CA ILE A 10 2.10 -33.65 -15.26
C ILE A 10 0.99 -32.70 -14.84
N VAL A 11 -0.26 -33.19 -14.74
CA VAL A 11 -1.41 -32.38 -14.33
C VAL A 11 -1.24 -31.89 -12.88
N ILE A 12 -0.79 -32.77 -11.97
CA ILE A 12 -0.58 -32.40 -10.56
C ILE A 12 0.54 -31.35 -10.43
N GLY A 13 1.66 -31.52 -11.13
CA GLY A 13 2.74 -30.53 -11.14
C GLY A 13 2.30 -29.17 -11.68
N LEU A 14 1.48 -29.15 -12.72
CA LEU A 14 0.96 -27.92 -13.31
C LEU A 14 -0.02 -27.18 -12.38
N VAL A 15 -0.89 -27.92 -11.68
CA VAL A 15 -1.82 -27.35 -10.69
C VAL A 15 -1.06 -26.73 -9.52
N ILE A 16 -0.01 -27.38 -9.01
CA ILE A 16 0.81 -26.85 -7.93
C ILE A 16 1.53 -25.57 -8.38
N ALA A 17 2.13 -25.57 -9.58
CA ALA A 17 2.81 -24.38 -10.12
C ALA A 17 1.85 -23.18 -10.29
N LEU A 18 0.64 -23.42 -10.79
CA LEU A 18 -0.39 -22.38 -10.92
C LEU A 18 -0.86 -21.85 -9.57
N ALA A 19 -1.02 -22.72 -8.56
CA ALA A 19 -1.41 -22.32 -7.21
C ALA A 19 -0.34 -21.41 -6.55
N VAL A 20 0.94 -21.74 -6.69
CA VAL A 20 2.05 -20.93 -6.16
C VAL A 20 2.14 -19.58 -6.89
N ALA A 21 2.04 -19.57 -8.22
CA ALA A 21 2.03 -18.33 -9.01
C ALA A 21 0.81 -17.44 -8.64
N GLY A 22 -0.36 -18.03 -8.45
CA GLY A 22 -1.56 -17.33 -8.01
C GLY A 22 -1.42 -16.72 -6.62
N ALA A 23 -0.86 -17.45 -5.66
CA ALA A 23 -0.61 -16.94 -4.31
C ALA A 23 0.39 -15.77 -4.29
N LEU A 24 1.46 -15.86 -5.08
CA LEU A 24 2.44 -14.78 -5.22
C LEU A 24 1.85 -13.52 -5.86
N ALA A 25 1.00 -13.68 -6.89
CA ALA A 25 0.32 -12.55 -7.53
C ALA A 25 -0.69 -11.87 -6.59
N LEU A 26 -1.46 -12.63 -5.81
CA LEU A 26 -2.37 -12.07 -4.80
C LEU A 26 -1.61 -11.33 -3.69
N ALA A 27 -0.51 -11.87 -3.20
CA ALA A 27 0.32 -11.21 -2.19
C ALA A 27 0.91 -9.89 -2.71
N ALA A 28 1.36 -9.87 -3.97
CA ALA A 28 1.87 -8.66 -4.62
C ALA A 28 0.79 -7.57 -4.80
N ALA A 29 -0.45 -7.96 -5.10
CA ALA A 29 -1.56 -7.02 -5.21
C ALA A 29 -1.90 -6.36 -3.87
N ARG A 30 -1.83 -7.11 -2.76
CA ARG A 30 -2.07 -6.59 -1.39
C ARG A 30 -0.98 -5.62 -0.91
N LEU A 31 0.20 -5.66 -1.51
CA LEU A 31 1.29 -4.72 -1.21
C LEU A 31 1.08 -3.32 -1.83
N ARG A 32 0.14 -3.14 -2.77
CA ARG A 32 -0.11 -1.83 -3.40
C ARG A 32 -0.94 -0.89 -2.53
N ASP A 33 -1.88 -1.43 -1.77
CA ASP A 33 -2.68 -0.71 -0.78
C ASP A 33 -2.09 -0.94 0.61
N ARG A 34 -0.95 -0.30 0.92
CA ARG A 34 -0.39 -0.36 2.27
C ARG A 34 -1.22 0.52 3.19
N ASP A 35 -1.98 -0.12 4.07
CA ASP A 35 -2.54 0.55 5.23
C ASP A 35 -1.40 1.04 6.13
N ALA A 36 -1.53 2.26 6.65
CA ALA A 36 -0.65 2.81 7.68
C ALA A 36 -1.49 3.10 8.93
N THR A 37 -0.92 2.83 10.10
CA THR A 37 -1.56 3.16 11.38
C THR A 37 -0.67 4.15 12.13
N SER A 38 -1.28 5.24 12.57
CA SER A 38 -0.63 6.29 13.35
C SER A 38 -1.31 6.42 14.72
N GLU A 39 -0.51 6.72 15.73
CA GLU A 39 -1.01 7.10 17.06
C GLU A 39 -1.19 8.61 17.12
N VAL A 40 -2.40 9.04 17.48
CA VAL A 40 -2.77 10.44 17.60
C VAL A 40 -2.61 10.88 19.04
N GLU A 41 -2.03 12.04 19.24
CA GLU A 41 -1.92 12.66 20.55
C GLU A 41 -3.32 12.89 21.15
N ARG A 42 -3.45 12.60 22.45
CA ARG A 42 -4.72 12.55 23.18
C ARG A 42 -5.27 13.97 23.41
N GLY A 43 -5.71 14.63 22.34
CA GLY A 43 -6.27 15.98 22.39
C GLY A 43 -6.62 16.56 21.01
N THR A 44 -5.80 16.29 19.99
CA THR A 44 -5.96 16.89 18.65
C THR A 44 -6.84 16.05 17.72
N ARG A 45 -6.94 14.73 17.94
CA ARG A 45 -7.71 13.78 17.09
C ARG A 45 -7.41 13.99 15.58
N THR A 46 -6.19 14.33 15.25
CA THR A 46 -5.70 14.53 13.87
C THR A 46 -4.33 13.89 13.72
N VAL A 47 -4.12 13.17 12.62
CA VAL A 47 -2.79 12.73 12.20
C VAL A 47 -2.12 13.89 11.46
N PRO A 48 -0.94 14.36 11.90
CA PRO A 48 -0.22 15.46 11.25
C PRO A 48 0.14 15.14 9.80
N ARG A 49 0.02 16.11 8.92
CA ARG A 49 0.40 16.01 7.50
C ARG A 49 1.84 15.57 7.27
N THR A 50 2.74 15.95 8.17
CA THR A 50 4.16 15.58 8.14
C THR A 50 4.36 14.09 8.43
N GLU A 51 3.53 13.51 9.30
CA GLU A 51 3.55 12.09 9.59
C GLU A 51 2.99 11.28 8.42
N ILE A 52 1.87 11.72 7.85
CA ILE A 52 1.29 11.12 6.64
C ILE A 52 2.32 11.15 5.51
N ALA A 53 2.92 12.31 5.24
CA ALA A 53 3.93 12.46 4.21
C ALA A 53 5.12 11.50 4.41
N ARG A 54 5.61 11.34 5.64
CA ARG A 54 6.69 10.42 5.98
C ARG A 54 6.30 8.97 5.71
N MET A 55 5.12 8.55 6.17
CA MET A 55 4.62 7.20 5.97
C MET A 55 4.40 6.89 4.48
N ILE A 56 3.75 7.79 3.74
CA ILE A 56 3.52 7.63 2.30
C ILE A 56 4.84 7.61 1.52
N SER A 57 5.82 8.45 1.88
CA SER A 57 7.15 8.43 1.28
C SER A 57 7.84 7.08 1.48
N GLY A 58 7.77 6.52 2.68
CA GLY A 58 8.30 5.18 2.96
C GLY A 58 7.57 4.07 2.19
N GLN A 59 6.25 4.18 2.02
CA GLN A 59 5.47 3.24 1.21
C GLN A 59 5.78 3.33 -0.29
N LEU A 60 6.09 4.53 -0.79
CA LEU A 60 6.45 4.79 -2.18
C LEU A 60 7.89 4.37 -2.52
N THR A 61 8.75 4.29 -1.51
CA THR A 61 10.12 3.78 -1.64
C THR A 61 10.06 2.26 -1.75
N LEU A 62 9.88 1.75 -2.97
CA LEU A 62 10.00 0.32 -3.28
C LEU A 62 11.49 -0.08 -3.35
N PRO A 63 11.83 -1.35 -3.08
CA PRO A 63 13.23 -1.81 -3.00
C PRO A 63 14.09 -1.60 -4.26
N PHE A 64 13.50 -1.18 -5.38
CA PHE A 64 14.20 -0.96 -6.66
C PHE A 64 13.80 0.35 -7.38
N ARG A 65 13.18 1.32 -6.68
CA ARG A 65 12.89 2.65 -7.23
C ARG A 65 13.37 3.75 -6.30
N ASN A 66 13.94 4.80 -6.90
CA ASN A 66 14.08 6.09 -6.22
C ASN A 66 12.67 6.55 -5.80
N GLY A 67 12.48 6.73 -4.50
CA GLY A 67 11.25 7.26 -3.93
C GLY A 67 11.01 8.72 -4.34
N PRO A 68 9.91 9.32 -3.89
CA PRO A 68 9.70 10.75 -4.07
C PRO A 68 10.72 11.56 -3.26
N ASP A 69 11.16 12.70 -3.79
CA ASP A 69 11.99 13.65 -3.05
C ASP A 69 11.19 14.30 -1.90
N ALA A 70 9.90 14.51 -2.14
CA ALA A 70 8.97 15.03 -1.15
C ALA A 70 7.55 14.54 -1.38
N VAL A 71 6.82 14.32 -0.29
CA VAL A 71 5.36 14.17 -0.28
C VAL A 71 4.77 15.38 0.44
N ARG A 72 3.82 16.05 -0.19
CA ARG A 72 3.13 17.23 0.34
C ARG A 72 1.64 16.95 0.46
N CYS A 73 1.10 16.98 1.68
CA CYS A 73 -0.33 16.83 1.93
C CYS A 73 -0.98 18.18 2.21
N PHE A 74 -2.18 18.40 1.66
CA PHE A 74 -2.88 19.69 1.71
C PHE A 74 -3.44 20.06 3.08
N GLY A 75 -3.45 19.11 4.02
CA GLY A 75 -3.89 19.34 5.40
C GLY A 75 -3.55 18.16 6.30
N ASP A 76 -3.95 18.27 7.56
CA ASP A 76 -3.90 17.16 8.51
C ASP A 76 -5.09 16.22 8.30
N LEU A 77 -4.92 14.94 8.60
CA LEU A 77 -5.98 13.95 8.45
C LEU A 77 -6.76 13.86 9.75
N ARG A 78 -8.06 14.17 9.69
CA ARG A 78 -8.94 14.03 10.85
C ARG A 78 -9.09 12.56 11.21
N ALA A 79 -9.05 12.24 12.49
CA ALA A 79 -9.30 10.89 13.02
C ALA A 79 -10.81 10.54 12.99
N VAL A 80 -11.42 10.65 11.81
CA VAL A 80 -12.83 10.34 11.56
C VAL A 80 -12.87 9.34 10.41
N PRO A 81 -13.65 8.25 10.49
CA PRO A 81 -13.81 7.32 9.39
C PRO A 81 -14.20 8.04 8.10
N TYR A 82 -13.62 7.61 6.97
CA TYR A 82 -13.84 8.20 5.63
C TYR A 82 -13.37 9.66 5.49
N ALA A 83 -12.65 10.21 6.49
CA ALA A 83 -11.96 11.47 6.29
C ALA A 83 -10.85 11.28 5.25
N GLU A 84 -10.75 12.25 4.34
CA GLU A 84 -9.78 12.22 3.27
C GLU A 84 -8.86 13.43 3.32
N VAL A 85 -7.62 13.23 2.88
CA VAL A 85 -6.70 14.30 2.54
C VAL A 85 -6.00 14.01 1.23
N ARG A 86 -5.82 15.05 0.43
CA ARG A 86 -5.04 14.96 -0.81
C ARG A 86 -3.56 15.16 -0.49
N CYS A 87 -2.73 14.41 -1.20
CA CYS A 87 -1.27 14.52 -1.16
C CYS A 87 -0.71 14.52 -2.58
N THR A 88 0.42 15.19 -2.77
CA THR A 88 1.18 15.18 -4.02
C THR A 88 2.58 14.66 -3.72
N ALA A 89 3.02 13.66 -4.46
CA ALA A 89 4.36 13.10 -4.39
C ALA A 89 5.18 13.62 -5.57
N HIS A 90 6.28 14.32 -5.25
CA HIS A 90 7.24 14.85 -6.20
C HIS A 90 8.35 13.83 -6.41
N PHE A 91 8.59 13.45 -7.66
CA PHE A 91 9.65 12.51 -8.01
C PHE A 91 10.78 13.26 -8.73
N PRO A 92 12.04 12.84 -8.54
CA PRO A 92 13.18 13.45 -9.21
C PRO A 92 13.10 13.28 -10.74
N ILE A 93 12.42 12.22 -11.20
CA ILE A 93 12.24 11.91 -12.61
C ILE A 93 10.77 11.58 -12.86
N GLY A 94 10.17 12.30 -13.80
CA GLY A 94 8.79 12.08 -14.25
C GLY A 94 7.77 13.01 -13.60
N PRO A 95 6.47 12.81 -13.91
CA PRO A 95 5.42 13.69 -13.41
C PRO A 95 5.11 13.44 -11.93
N ASP A 96 4.66 14.49 -11.27
CA ASP A 96 4.09 14.42 -9.93
C ASP A 96 2.91 13.45 -9.87
N ARG A 97 2.74 12.82 -8.71
CA ARG A 97 1.64 11.88 -8.46
C ARG A 97 0.69 12.45 -7.43
N HIS A 98 -0.55 12.68 -7.83
CA HIS A 98 -1.64 12.98 -6.91
C HIS A 98 -2.15 11.71 -6.26
N LEU A 99 -2.38 11.79 -4.97
CA LEU A 99 -2.72 10.68 -4.10
C LEU A 99 -3.81 11.16 -3.15
N THR A 100 -4.77 10.31 -2.84
CA THR A 100 -5.75 10.55 -1.78
C THR A 100 -5.48 9.56 -0.65
N VAL A 101 -5.50 10.08 0.58
CA VAL A 101 -5.34 9.28 1.79
C VAL A 101 -6.66 9.34 2.55
N GLU A 102 -7.24 8.18 2.80
CA GLU A 102 -8.55 7.99 3.40
C GLU A 102 -8.40 7.22 4.73
N VAL A 103 -9.11 7.65 5.77
CA VAL A 103 -9.20 6.90 7.03
C VAL A 103 -10.11 5.70 6.87
N THR A 104 -9.56 4.50 7.06
CA THR A 104 -10.31 3.24 6.99
C THR A 104 -10.82 2.79 8.36
N ARG A 105 -10.10 3.12 9.44
CA ARG A 105 -10.49 2.72 10.80
C ARG A 105 -9.93 3.68 11.86
N VAL A 106 -10.73 3.95 12.88
CA VAL A 106 -10.31 4.68 14.08
C VAL A 106 -10.57 3.81 15.30
N GLN A 107 -9.55 3.57 16.12
CA GLN A 107 -9.63 2.78 17.35
C GLN A 107 -8.90 3.51 18.48
N HIS A 108 -9.64 4.05 19.45
CA HIS A 108 -9.08 4.84 20.55
C HIS A 108 -8.22 6.00 20.03
N ASN A 109 -6.90 5.94 20.23
CA ASN A 109 -5.92 6.90 19.74
C ASN A 109 -5.20 6.43 18.46
N LYS A 110 -5.61 5.32 17.85
CA LYS A 110 -5.01 4.77 16.63
C LYS A 110 -5.89 5.06 15.42
N VAL A 111 -5.29 5.63 14.39
CA VAL A 111 -5.95 5.91 13.11
C VAL A 111 -5.27 5.09 12.04
N THR A 112 -6.02 4.17 11.44
CA THR A 112 -5.62 3.43 10.25
C THR A 112 -6.15 4.15 9.03
N TYR A 113 -5.26 4.40 8.07
CA TYR A 113 -5.57 5.06 6.82
C TYR A 113 -4.87 4.36 5.67
N ARG A 114 -5.47 4.50 4.50
CA ARG A 114 -5.03 3.90 3.25
C ARG A 114 -4.84 4.97 2.21
N ARG A 115 -3.82 4.81 1.39
CA ARG A 115 -3.61 5.65 0.22
C ARG A 115 -4.16 4.97 -1.03
N HIS A 116 -4.85 5.73 -1.87
CA HIS A 116 -5.22 5.36 -3.22
C HIS A 116 -4.87 6.48 -4.22
N SER A 117 -4.80 6.14 -5.50
CA SER A 117 -4.51 7.05 -6.62
C SER A 117 -5.73 7.26 -7.50
#